data_AF-A0A3E0MU10-F1
#
_entry.id   AF-A0A3E0MU10-F1
#
_cell.length_a   1.000
_cell.length_b   1.000
_cell.length_c   1.000
_cell.angle_alpha   90.00
_cell.angle_beta   90.00
_cell.angle_gamma   90.00
#
_symmetry.space_group_name_H-M   'P 1'
#
loop_
_entity.id
_entity.type
_entity.pdbx_description
1 polymer ?
#
loop_
_entity_poly.entity_id
_entity_poly.type
_entity_poly.pdbx_seq_one_letter_code
_entity_poly.pdbx_strand_id
1 'polypeptide(L)'
;MIIESVQLAEGGGYRLNGVIDVPNAPANSEYQLIQEWIAEGNTPEPIPVEQGWLAIRAKRDSLIRESDWTMTPGATVDQAQWTAYRQVLRDLPQTYTNPEDVVWPTAPSTSGPNTIEE
;
A
#
# COMPACT_ATOMS: atom_id res chain seq x y z
N MET A 1 -28.49 6.78 7.77
CA MET A 1 -28.03 5.50 7.19
C MET A 1 -27.75 4.58 8.36
N ILE A 2 -28.11 3.29 8.29
CA ILE A 2 -27.82 2.32 9.36
C ILE A 2 -26.45 1.71 9.06
N ILE A 3 -25.56 1.76 10.06
CA ILE A 3 -24.25 1.11 10.01
C ILE A 3 -24.47 -0.34 10.47
N GLU A 4 -24.33 -1.30 9.55
CA GLU A 4 -24.44 -2.73 9.84
C GLU A 4 -23.05 -3.35 10.04
N SER A 5 -22.10 -2.97 9.17
CA SER A 5 -20.70 -3.34 9.29
C SER A 5 -19.80 -2.24 8.75
N VAL A 6 -18.63 -2.08 9.38
CA VAL A 6 -17.57 -1.19 8.91
C VAL A 6 -16.31 -2.03 8.78
N GLN A 7 -15.75 -2.08 7.58
CA GLN A 7 -14.45 -2.70 7.33
C GLN A 7 -13.44 -1.60 7.01
N LEU A 8 -12.17 -1.84 7.28
CA LEU A 8 -11.11 -1.00 6.73
C LEU A 8 -11.11 -1.11 5.20
N ALA A 9 -10.73 -0.04 4.51
CA ALA A 9 -10.55 -0.04 3.06
C ALA A 9 -9.10 0.23 2.69
N GLU A 10 -8.71 -0.25 1.49
CA GLU A 10 -7.38 -0.02 0.94
C GLU A 10 -7.13 1.48 0.78
N GLY A 11 -5.97 1.97 1.24
CA GLY A 11 -5.62 3.39 1.13
C GLY A 11 -6.11 4.29 2.27
N GLY A 12 -6.62 3.70 3.37
CA GLY A 12 -6.86 4.41 4.63
C GLY A 12 -8.26 4.98 4.82
N GLY A 13 -9.25 4.50 4.06
CA GLY A 13 -10.68 4.75 4.26
C GLY A 13 -11.41 3.59 4.93
N TYR A 14 -12.74 3.55 4.77
CA TYR A 14 -13.60 2.50 5.30
C TYR A 14 -14.55 1.96 4.24
N ARG A 15 -14.94 0.70 4.35
CA ARG A 15 -15.98 0.07 3.54
C ARG A 15 -17.21 -0.16 4.41
N LEU A 16 -18.28 0.57 4.11
CA LEU A 16 -19.54 0.50 4.83
C LEU A 16 -20.46 -0.57 4.22
N ASN A 17 -20.99 -1.44 5.07
CA ASN A 17 -21.90 -2.54 4.74
C ASN A 17 -21.39 -3.46 3.62
N GLY A 18 -20.06 -3.56 3.45
CA GLY A 18 -19.41 -4.36 2.41
C GLY A 18 -19.58 -3.84 0.97
N VAL A 19 -20.28 -2.73 0.75
CA VAL A 19 -20.62 -2.22 -0.59
C VAL A 19 -20.11 -0.81 -0.87
N ILE A 20 -20.14 0.07 0.11
CA ILE A 20 -19.82 1.49 -0.08
C ILE A 20 -18.38 1.75 0.35
N ASP A 21 -17.55 2.22 -0.56
CA ASP A 21 -16.21 2.72 -0.22
C ASP A 21 -16.34 4.17 0.26
N VAL A 22 -15.89 4.43 1.48
CA VAL A 22 -15.94 5.71 2.16
C VAL A 22 -14.50 6.20 2.31
N PRO A 23 -14.07 7.21 1.53
CA PRO A 23 -12.72 7.76 1.66
C PRO A 23 -12.55 8.46 3.02
N ASN A 24 -11.30 8.54 3.47
CA ASN A 24 -10.94 9.33 4.66
C ASN A 24 -11.00 10.82 4.36
N ALA A 25 -12.23 11.34 4.32
CA ALA A 25 -12.55 12.72 4.01
C ALA A 25 -13.46 13.26 5.10
N PRO A 26 -13.00 14.20 5.96
CA PRO A 26 -13.83 14.74 7.04
C PRO A 26 -15.05 15.52 6.55
N ALA A 27 -15.05 15.98 5.30
CA ALA A 27 -16.20 16.61 4.66
C ALA A 27 -17.28 15.59 4.21
N ASN A 28 -16.99 14.28 4.24
CA ASN A 28 -17.93 13.24 3.90
C ASN A 28 -18.79 12.90 5.13
N SER A 29 -20.11 12.99 4.96
CA SER A 29 -21.09 12.63 6.00
C SER A 29 -20.95 11.19 6.46
N GLU A 30 -20.71 10.24 5.55
CA GLU A 30 -20.50 8.83 5.89
C GLU A 30 -19.22 8.63 6.72
N TYR A 31 -18.17 9.39 6.45
CA TYR A 31 -16.94 9.33 7.23
C TYR A 31 -17.19 9.80 8.67
N GLN A 32 -17.88 10.92 8.85
CA GLN A 32 -18.25 11.45 10.17
C GLN A 32 -19.06 10.42 10.97
N LEU A 33 -20.06 9.78 10.35
CA LEU A 33 -20.87 8.74 10.99
C LEU A 33 -20.03 7.54 11.46
N ILE A 34 -19.06 7.11 10.65
CA ILE A 34 -18.15 6.03 11.02
C ILE A 34 -17.27 6.45 12.20
N GLN A 35 -16.78 7.70 12.23
CA GLN A 35 -16.01 8.21 13.36
C GLN A 35 -16.84 8.23 14.66
N GLU A 36 -18.10 8.63 14.60
CA GLU A 36 -19.01 8.59 15.75
C GLU A 36 -19.24 7.16 16.23
N TRP A 37 -19.50 6.23 15.31
CA TRP A 37 -19.63 4.79 15.62
C TRP A 37 -18.38 4.21 16.28
N ILE A 38 -17.19 4.60 15.84
CA ILE A 38 -15.92 4.23 16.49
C ILE A 38 -15.81 4.86 17.88
N ALA A 39 -16.22 6.13 18.04
CA ALA A 39 -16.21 6.82 19.33
C ALA A 39 -17.17 6.20 20.36
N GLU A 40 -18.23 5.54 19.92
CA GLU A 40 -19.13 4.73 20.76
C GLU A 40 -18.49 3.43 21.27
N GLY A 41 -17.25 3.11 20.86
CA GLY A 41 -16.49 1.94 21.28
C GLY A 41 -16.54 0.78 20.29
N ASN A 42 -17.13 0.98 19.10
CA ASN A 42 -17.07 -0.03 18.05
C ASN A 42 -15.72 -0.02 17.34
N THR A 43 -15.33 -1.17 16.80
CA THR A 43 -14.05 -1.34 16.10
C THR A 43 -14.31 -1.80 14.67
N PRO A 44 -13.74 -1.13 13.64
CA PRO A 44 -13.88 -1.57 12.27
C PRO A 44 -13.18 -2.92 12.06
N GLU A 45 -13.79 -3.78 11.24
CA GLU A 45 -13.22 -5.05 10.87
C GLU A 45 -11.99 -4.85 9.97
N PRO A 46 -10.94 -5.69 10.10
CA PRO A 46 -9.80 -5.62 9.20
C PRO A 46 -10.21 -5.96 7.76
N ILE A 47 -9.38 -5.51 6.81
CA ILE A 47 -9.52 -5.87 5.40
C ILE A 47 -9.42 -7.41 5.29
N PRO A 48 -10.31 -8.10 4.55
CA PRO A 48 -10.17 -9.52 4.32
C PRO A 48 -8.79 -9.86 3.76
N VAL A 49 -8.15 -10.90 4.30
CA VAL A 49 -6.77 -11.29 3.95
C VAL A 49 -6.56 -11.40 2.43
N GLU A 50 -7.53 -11.98 1.71
CA GLU A 50 -7.48 -12.09 0.25
C GLU A 50 -7.45 -10.72 -0.44
N GLN A 51 -8.24 -9.75 0.03
CA GLN A 51 -8.22 -8.40 -0.50
C GLN A 51 -6.92 -7.69 -0.16
N GLY A 52 -6.43 -7.79 1.08
CA GLY A 52 -5.12 -7.23 1.44
C GLY A 52 -4.00 -7.74 0.54
N TRP A 53 -4.01 -9.03 0.20
CA TRP A 53 -3.04 -9.58 -0.76
C TRP A 53 -3.19 -9.04 -2.18
N LEU A 54 -4.39 -8.67 -2.62
CA LEU A 54 -4.60 -8.01 -3.91
C LEU A 54 -3.96 -6.61 -3.91
N ALA A 55 -4.14 -5.79 -2.86
CA ALA A 55 -3.41 -4.52 -2.72
C ALA A 55 -1.91 -4.71 -2.77
N ILE A 56 -1.38 -5.66 -1.99
CA ILE A 56 0.06 -5.88 -1.93
C ILE A 56 0.60 -6.25 -3.31
N ARG A 57 -0.09 -7.13 -4.05
CA ARG A 57 0.33 -7.47 -5.43
C ARG A 57 0.23 -6.27 -6.37
N ALA A 58 -0.85 -5.48 -6.29
CA ALA A 58 -1.02 -4.29 -7.13
C ALA A 58 0.06 -3.24 -6.87
N LYS A 59 0.38 -2.96 -5.60
CA LYS A 59 1.44 -2.03 -5.20
C LYS A 59 2.82 -2.54 -5.61
N ARG A 60 3.09 -3.83 -5.44
CA ARG A 60 4.32 -4.46 -5.93
C ARG A 60 4.47 -4.24 -7.44
N ASP A 61 3.42 -4.48 -8.21
CA ASP A 61 3.46 -4.34 -9.66
C ASP A 61 3.66 -2.87 -10.08
N SER A 62 3.12 -1.90 -9.33
CA SER A 62 3.42 -0.48 -9.53
C SER A 62 4.90 -0.17 -9.29
N LEU A 63 5.44 -0.57 -8.13
CA LEU A 63 6.84 -0.31 -7.79
C LEU A 63 7.84 -1.00 -8.75
N ILE A 64 7.52 -2.21 -9.20
CA ILE A 64 8.32 -2.92 -10.21
C ILE A 64 8.30 -2.19 -11.56
N ARG A 65 7.16 -1.58 -11.93
CA ARG A 65 7.01 -0.79 -13.15
C ARG A 65 7.72 0.56 -13.05
N GLU A 66 7.60 1.24 -11.92
CA GLU A 66 8.28 2.51 -11.65
C GLU A 66 9.81 2.37 -11.62
N SER A 67 10.31 1.21 -11.21
CA SER A 67 11.74 0.88 -11.21
C SER A 67 12.22 0.21 -12.50
N ASP A 68 11.37 0.05 -13.52
CA ASP A 68 11.74 -0.71 -14.72
C ASP A 68 12.89 -0.06 -15.51
N TRP A 69 12.89 1.28 -15.58
CA TRP A 69 13.93 2.06 -16.25
C TRP A 69 15.33 1.87 -15.65
N THR A 70 15.42 1.47 -14.38
CA THR A 70 16.69 1.29 -13.65
C THR A 70 17.45 0.04 -14.12
N MET A 71 16.75 -0.90 -14.78
CA MET A 71 17.37 -2.09 -15.38
C MET A 71 17.75 -1.89 -16.85
N THR A 72 17.47 -0.72 -17.43
CA THR A 72 17.83 -0.43 -18.82
C THR A 72 19.34 -0.24 -18.93
N PRO A 73 20.00 -0.86 -19.92
CA PRO A 73 21.42 -0.61 -20.20
C PRO A 73 21.68 0.89 -20.42
N GLY A 74 22.56 1.48 -19.62
CA GLY A 74 22.87 2.91 -19.64
C GLY A 74 22.19 3.76 -18.57
N ALA A 75 21.40 3.17 -17.67
CA ALA A 75 20.92 3.87 -16.49
C ALA A 75 22.08 4.30 -15.59
N THR A 76 22.03 5.54 -15.09
CA THR A 76 23.07 6.15 -14.23
C THR A 76 23.00 5.71 -12.76
N VAL A 77 22.09 4.80 -12.43
CA VAL A 77 21.82 4.32 -11.08
C VAL A 77 22.61 3.06 -10.74
N ASP A 78 22.67 2.72 -9.45
CA ASP A 78 23.25 1.46 -9.00
C ASP A 78 22.30 0.29 -9.30
N GLN A 79 22.54 -0.39 -10.43
CA GLN A 79 21.72 -1.53 -10.87
C GLN A 79 21.74 -2.70 -9.87
N ALA A 80 22.80 -2.87 -9.09
CA ALA A 80 22.88 -3.95 -8.11
C ALA A 80 21.92 -3.68 -6.94
N GLN A 81 21.88 -2.44 -6.44
CA GLN A 81 20.91 -2.03 -5.42
C GLN A 81 19.47 -2.13 -5.92
N TRP A 82 19.19 -1.65 -7.14
CA TRP A 82 17.86 -1.76 -7.74
C TRP A 82 17.45 -3.21 -8.01
N THR A 83 18.39 -4.09 -8.37
CA THR A 83 18.13 -5.53 -8.51
C THR A 83 17.74 -6.15 -7.18
N ALA A 84 18.49 -5.86 -6.12
CA ALA A 84 18.19 -6.35 -4.77
C ALA A 84 16.83 -5.85 -4.28
N TYR A 85 16.53 -4.56 -4.48
CA TYR A 85 15.24 -3.96 -4.15
C TYR A 85 14.08 -4.67 -4.87
N ARG A 86 14.18 -4.89 -6.19
CA ARG A 86 13.15 -5.59 -6.97
C ARG A 86 13.00 -7.06 -6.58
N GLN A 87 14.06 -7.70 -6.08
CA GLN A 87 13.98 -9.05 -5.57
C GLN A 87 13.18 -9.09 -4.26
N VAL A 88 13.51 -8.22 -3.30
CA VAL A 88 12.76 -8.11 -2.04
C VAL A 88 11.27 -7.87 -2.31
N LEU A 89 10.92 -6.96 -3.24
CA LEU A 89 9.53 -6.70 -3.62
C LEU A 89 8.78 -7.96 -4.11
N ARG A 90 9.45 -8.83 -4.86
CA ARG A 90 8.86 -10.08 -5.35
C ARG A 90 8.70 -11.12 -4.25
N ASP A 91 9.61 -11.12 -3.28
CA ASP A 91 9.60 -12.05 -2.16
C ASP A 91 8.62 -11.65 -1.05
N LEU A 92 8.18 -10.38 -0.98
CA LEU A 92 7.18 -9.90 -0.01
C LEU A 92 5.97 -10.84 0.11
N PRO A 93 5.20 -11.15 -0.94
CA PRO A 93 4.01 -12.00 -0.80
C PRO A 93 4.29 -13.45 -0.40
N GLN A 94 5.54 -13.91 -0.45
CA GLN A 94 5.91 -15.25 0.01
C GLN A 94 6.53 -15.23 1.41
N THR A 95 7.04 -14.08 1.85
CA THR A 95 7.71 -13.92 3.15
C THR A 95 6.74 -13.65 4.29
N TYR A 96 5.62 -12.99 4.01
CA TYR A 96 4.64 -12.62 5.04
C TYR A 96 3.41 -13.55 5.02
N THR A 97 2.84 -13.78 6.20
CA THR A 97 1.58 -14.54 6.34
C THR A 97 0.36 -13.62 6.29
N ASN A 98 0.49 -12.39 6.79
CA ASN A 98 -0.57 -11.38 6.77
C ASN A 98 -0.16 -10.18 5.88
N PRO A 99 -1.10 -9.64 5.09
CA PRO A 99 -0.83 -8.50 4.21
C PRO A 99 -0.57 -7.19 4.98
N GLU A 100 -1.12 -7.04 6.18
CA GLU A 100 -0.94 -5.89 7.06
C GLU A 100 0.46 -5.82 7.69
N ASP A 101 1.14 -6.95 7.81
CA ASP A 101 2.52 -7.03 8.33
C ASP A 101 3.58 -6.71 7.25
N VAL A 102 3.18 -6.57 5.98
CA VAL A 102 4.11 -6.39 4.85
C VAL A 102 4.82 -5.04 4.96
N VAL A 103 6.12 -5.10 5.27
CA VAL A 103 7.00 -3.94 5.26
C VAL A 103 7.58 -3.75 3.87
N TRP A 104 7.37 -2.57 3.29
CA TRP A 104 7.91 -2.22 1.99
C TRP A 104 9.37 -1.78 2.09
N PRO A 105 10.28 -2.32 1.26
CA PRO A 105 11.66 -1.84 1.23
C PRO A 105 11.70 -0.37 0.80
N THR A 106 12.68 0.37 1.30
CA THR A 106 12.94 1.74 0.82
C THR A 106 13.59 1.68 -0.56
N ALA A 107 13.09 2.48 -1.49
CA ALA A 107 13.68 2.58 -2.82
C ALA A 107 15.13 3.09 -2.73
N PRO A 108 16.08 2.48 -3.44
CA PRO A 108 17.46 2.94 -3.47
C PRO A 108 17.59 4.30 -4.18
N SER A 109 18.71 4.98 -3.96
CA SER A 109 18.94 6.31 -4.53
C SER A 109 18.94 6.26 -6.06
N THR A 110 18.28 7.24 -6.67
CA THR A 110 18.38 7.51 -8.11
C THR A 110 19.63 8.31 -8.45
N SER A 111 20.34 8.84 -7.45
CA SER A 111 21.71 9.35 -7.63
C SER A 111 22.69 8.20 -7.48
N GLY A 112 23.24 7.75 -8.60
CA GLY A 112 24.32 6.77 -8.62
C GLY A 112 25.68 7.43 -8.33
N PRO A 113 26.77 6.64 -8.30
CA PRO A 113 28.14 7.17 -8.11
C PRO A 113 28.63 8.13 -9.21
N ASN A 114 27.81 8.37 -10.25
CA ASN A 114 28.08 9.31 -11.34
C ASN A 114 27.26 10.61 -11.23
N THR A 115 26.52 10.83 -10.15
CA THR A 115 25.87 12.11 -9.91
C THR A 115 26.90 13.06 -9.32
N ILE A 116 27.45 13.92 -10.18
CA ILE A 116 28.24 15.08 -9.76
C ILE A 116 27.31 15.93 -8.89
N GLU A 117 27.60 16.03 -7.59
CA GLU A 117 27.02 17.07 -6.75
C GLU A 117 27.45 18.42 -7.34
N GLU A 118 26.49 19.21 -7.81
CA GLU A 118 26.66 20.63 -8.15
C GLU A 118 26.50 21.50 -6.91
#